data_AF-A0A7X6BK18-F1
#
_entry.id   AF-A0A7X6BK18-F1
#
_cell.length_a   1.000
_cell.length_b   1.000
_cell.length_c   1.000
_cell.angle_alpha   90.00
_cell.angle_beta   90.00
_cell.angle_gamma   90.00
#
_symmetry.space_group_name_H-M   'P 1'
#
loop_
_entity.id
_entity.type
_entity.pdbx_description
1 polymer ?
#
loop_
_entity_poly.entity_id
_entity_poly.type
_entity_poly.pdbx_seq_one_letter_code
_entity_poly.pdbx_strand_id
1 'polypeptide(L)'
;MKHIFLIIGLVSVLTFPAEAKGRPTVISAEIYGYVRDQVYFDFLEKEGINMEFPYKEGQVIEFTVDLDDVTTLVLNTFIEMYLQPGDSIHVKLTYDGKRYESVEFSGTPAAVAICSAINKKEMLQRERRYKTNIPAMLVTQTDAKKFHAATVQEVKDEEKIISEVKDQIDPRVYNMAMAQIEGTLLTNLITYPYASADFHKKKLEDCLAEDYWTALDDYKLRTDEASLRNRVYMAFLLPYKDYMRRKEAHDQGKDYQPLTSLEEQYKDVAAFYKGSLQDAALFVLLYNSITSNGDFNVIEKLVKDYLKKYNKNKEYKKILNQVMQ
;
A
#
# COMPACT_ATOMS: atom_id res chain seq x y z
N MET A 1 43.27 18.59 -5.31
CA MET A 1 42.43 17.36 -5.34
C MET A 1 41.37 17.58 -6.39
N LYS A 2 41.41 16.81 -7.49
CA LYS A 2 40.45 16.91 -8.60
C LYS A 2 39.38 15.83 -8.38
N HIS A 3 38.13 16.23 -8.18
CA HIS A 3 37.01 15.31 -8.09
C HIS A 3 36.59 14.93 -9.52
N ILE A 4 36.61 13.62 -9.82
CA ILE A 4 36.10 13.06 -11.08
C ILE A 4 34.63 12.72 -10.83
N PHE A 5 33.73 13.43 -11.50
CA PHE A 5 32.32 13.08 -11.59
C PHE A 5 32.15 11.95 -12.59
N LEU A 6 31.56 10.83 -12.17
CA LEU A 6 31.17 9.74 -13.06
C LEU A 6 29.65 9.80 -13.25
N ILE A 7 29.22 10.33 -14.40
CA ILE A 7 27.83 10.32 -14.84
C ILE A 7 27.65 9.07 -15.72
N ILE A 8 26.86 8.09 -15.27
CA ILE A 8 26.48 6.93 -16.09
C ILE A 8 25.12 7.25 -16.72
N GLY A 9 25.13 7.77 -17.95
CA GLY A 9 23.93 7.97 -18.75
C GLY A 9 23.70 6.78 -19.67
N LEU A 10 22.64 6.00 -19.43
CA LEU A 10 22.17 4.99 -20.37
C LEU A 10 21.02 5.60 -21.19
N VAL A 11 21.30 6.00 -22.44
CA VAL A 11 20.30 6.51 -23.38
C VAL A 11 19.99 5.42 -24.40
N SER A 12 18.86 4.74 -24.24
CA SER A 12 18.25 3.90 -25.28
C SER A 12 17.30 4.74 -26.12
N VAL A 13 17.66 5.00 -27.39
CA VAL A 13 16.85 5.77 -28.35
C VAL A 13 15.84 4.84 -29.04
N LEU A 14 14.56 5.00 -28.73
CA LEU A 14 13.44 4.56 -29.56
C LEU A 14 12.50 5.76 -29.73
N THR A 15 12.47 6.31 -30.95
CA THR A 15 11.66 7.49 -31.32
C THR A 15 10.24 7.08 -31.67
N PHE A 16 9.27 7.49 -30.84
CA PHE A 16 7.83 7.55 -31.16
C PHE A 16 7.36 9.01 -31.09
N PRO A 17 6.31 9.41 -31.83
CA PRO A 17 5.92 10.82 -31.99
C PRO A 17 5.59 11.45 -30.64
N ALA A 18 6.23 12.58 -30.38
CA ALA A 18 6.15 13.33 -29.13
C ALA A 18 4.77 13.97 -28.96
N GLU A 19 3.88 13.29 -28.24
CA GLU A 19 3.14 14.00 -27.19
C GLU A 19 4.20 14.67 -26.30
N ALA A 20 4.04 15.95 -25.97
CA ALA A 20 5.00 16.67 -25.14
C ALA A 20 5.18 15.90 -23.83
N LYS A 21 6.22 15.05 -23.75
CA LYS A 21 6.56 14.31 -22.55
C LYS A 21 6.73 15.36 -21.46
N GLY A 22 5.90 15.30 -20.44
CA GLY A 22 6.04 16.13 -19.25
C GLY A 22 7.49 16.04 -18.74
N ARG A 23 7.91 17.03 -17.96
CA ARG A 23 9.22 17.00 -17.30
C ARG A 23 9.39 15.63 -16.63
N PRO A 24 10.52 14.93 -16.81
CA PRO A 24 10.74 13.65 -16.14
C PRO A 24 10.74 13.84 -14.63
N THR A 25 10.28 12.83 -13.90
CA THR A 25 10.38 12.83 -12.43
C THR A 25 11.83 12.58 -12.04
N VAL A 26 12.40 13.40 -11.16
CA VAL A 26 13.80 13.33 -10.72
C VAL A 26 13.84 12.84 -9.28
N ILE A 27 14.57 11.76 -9.04
CA ILE A 27 14.75 11.17 -7.72
C ILE A 27 16.24 11.19 -7.39
N SER A 28 16.56 11.67 -6.20
CA SER A 28 17.91 11.57 -5.67
C SER A 28 17.93 11.24 -4.18
N ALA A 29 19.00 10.60 -3.74
CA ALA A 29 19.22 10.29 -2.33
C ALA A 29 20.68 10.46 -1.94
N GLU A 30 20.90 10.89 -0.71
CA GLU A 30 22.18 10.94 -0.02
C GLU A 30 22.04 10.17 1.30
N ILE A 31 22.81 9.08 1.47
CA ILE A 31 22.59 8.11 2.56
C ILE A 31 23.84 7.97 3.42
N TYR A 32 23.65 8.06 4.74
CA TYR A 32 24.70 8.00 5.75
C TYR A 32 24.47 6.87 6.77
N GLY A 33 25.54 6.24 7.23
CA GLY A 33 25.52 5.24 8.31
C GLY A 33 24.83 3.90 7.97
N TYR A 34 24.60 3.62 6.68
CA TYR A 34 23.86 2.43 6.26
C TYR A 34 24.76 1.18 6.27
N VAL A 35 24.23 0.06 6.78
CA VAL A 35 25.03 -1.15 7.02
C VAL A 35 24.90 -2.22 5.93
N ARG A 36 24.16 -1.97 4.85
CA ARG A 36 24.04 -2.90 3.71
C ARG A 36 24.77 -2.36 2.48
N ASP A 37 25.07 -3.27 1.56
CA ASP A 37 25.87 -2.98 0.37
C ASP A 37 25.08 -2.36 -0.79
N GLN A 38 23.75 -2.39 -0.74
CA GLN A 38 22.86 -2.01 -1.85
C GLN A 38 21.73 -1.12 -1.37
N VAL A 39 21.41 -0.11 -2.17
CA VAL A 39 20.30 0.83 -1.98
C VAL A 39 19.21 0.49 -2.98
N TYR A 40 17.99 0.27 -2.47
CA TYR A 40 16.83 -0.15 -3.27
C TYR A 40 15.80 0.99 -3.36
N PHE A 41 15.32 1.21 -4.59
CA PHE A 41 14.25 2.14 -4.92
C PHE A 41 13.11 1.36 -5.56
N ASP A 42 12.10 1.01 -4.76
CA ASP A 42 11.00 0.14 -5.17
C ASP A 42 9.73 0.94 -5.46
N PHE A 43 9.25 0.90 -6.71
CA PHE A 43 7.98 1.51 -7.11
C PHE A 43 6.85 0.49 -6.98
N LEU A 44 5.96 0.68 -6.00
CA LEU A 44 4.96 -0.32 -5.62
C LEU A 44 3.92 -0.57 -6.72
N GLU A 45 3.56 0.47 -7.48
CA GLU A 45 2.61 0.36 -8.58
C GLU A 45 3.30 0.12 -9.93
N LYS A 46 4.64 0.10 -9.98
CA LYS A 46 5.43 -0.05 -11.21
C LYS A 46 6.74 -0.81 -10.97
N GLU A 47 6.65 -2.06 -10.55
CA GLU A 47 7.83 -2.89 -10.21
C GLU A 47 8.87 -2.99 -11.35
N GLY A 48 8.44 -2.85 -12.61
CA GLY A 48 9.31 -2.89 -13.78
C GLY A 48 10.30 -1.73 -13.92
N ILE A 49 10.21 -0.71 -13.06
CA ILE A 49 11.16 0.42 -13.01
C ILE A 49 11.90 0.52 -11.67
N ASN A 50 11.89 -0.54 -10.85
CA ASN A 50 12.69 -0.59 -9.63
C ASN A 50 14.17 -0.44 -9.95
N MET A 51 14.89 0.30 -9.10
CA MET A 51 16.30 0.59 -9.29
C MET A 51 17.11 0.12 -8.07
N GLU A 52 18.30 -0.42 -8.33
CA GLU A 52 19.25 -0.83 -7.30
C GLU A 52 20.60 -0.18 -7.59
N PHE A 53 21.24 0.35 -6.54
CA PHE A 53 22.54 0.98 -6.64
C PHE A 53 23.48 0.51 -5.51
N PRO A 54 24.78 0.30 -5.79
CA PRO A 54 25.74 0.00 -4.74
C PRO A 54 25.83 1.15 -3.75
N TYR A 55 25.76 0.84 -2.46
CA TYR A 55 25.87 1.82 -1.41
C TYR A 55 27.30 2.34 -1.28
N LYS A 56 27.44 3.67 -1.22
CA LYS A 56 28.64 4.35 -0.76
C LYS A 56 28.23 5.52 0.14
N GLU A 57 28.87 5.62 1.30
CA GLU A 57 28.63 6.66 2.30
C GLU A 57 28.60 8.06 1.67
N GLY A 58 27.50 8.80 1.86
CA GLY A 58 27.34 10.18 1.40
C GLY A 58 27.35 10.37 -0.12
N GLN A 59 27.37 9.29 -0.92
CA GLN A 59 27.27 9.42 -2.37
C GLN A 59 25.85 9.85 -2.76
N VAL A 60 25.75 10.87 -3.60
CA VAL A 60 24.49 11.23 -4.26
C VAL A 60 24.18 10.18 -5.34
N ILE A 61 23.08 9.48 -5.15
CA ILE A 61 22.43 8.64 -6.15
C ILE A 61 21.35 9.50 -6.79
N GLU A 62 21.36 9.67 -8.11
CA GLU A 62 20.36 10.44 -8.85
C GLU A 62 19.97 9.72 -10.13
N PHE A 63 18.67 9.67 -10.41
CA PHE A 63 18.13 9.13 -11.66
C PHE A 63 16.80 9.80 -12.00
N THR A 64 16.38 9.63 -13.25
CA THR A 64 15.10 10.12 -13.74
C THR A 64 14.20 8.96 -14.15
N VAL A 65 12.90 9.13 -13.95
CA VAL A 65 11.87 8.17 -14.36
C VAL A 65 10.72 8.88 -15.07
N ASP A 66 10.20 8.23 -16.11
CA ASP A 66 8.99 8.66 -16.80
C ASP A 66 7.77 8.04 -16.09
N LEU A 67 7.18 8.79 -15.13
CA LEU A 67 5.91 8.42 -14.51
C LEU A 67 4.75 8.86 -15.40
N ASP A 68 3.72 8.02 -15.52
CA ASP A 68 2.46 8.33 -16.21
C ASP A 68 1.32 8.65 -15.23
N ASP A 69 1.47 8.29 -13.95
CA ASP A 69 0.50 8.54 -12.88
C ASP A 69 1.18 8.57 -11.51
N VAL A 70 0.39 8.80 -10.46
CA VAL A 70 0.84 8.77 -9.06
C VAL A 70 1.38 7.38 -8.67
N THR A 71 2.42 7.35 -7.84
CA THR A 71 3.01 6.11 -7.35
C THR A 71 3.67 6.28 -5.98
N THR A 72 3.80 5.18 -5.26
CA THR A 72 4.57 5.06 -4.03
C THR A 72 5.95 4.52 -4.36
N LEU A 73 6.98 5.28 -4.01
CA LEU A 73 8.37 4.85 -4.02
C LEU A 73 8.79 4.51 -2.59
N VAL A 74 9.38 3.34 -2.40
CA VAL A 74 9.95 2.91 -1.12
C VAL A 74 11.47 2.84 -1.24
N LEU A 75 12.18 3.63 -0.43
CA LEU A 75 13.63 3.58 -0.32
C LEU A 75 14.05 2.65 0.82
N ASN A 76 14.85 1.62 0.50
CA ASN A 76 15.41 0.64 1.44
C ASN A 76 14.37 0.01 2.38
N THR A 77 13.15 -0.22 1.88
CA THR A 77 11.99 -0.76 2.63
C THR A 77 11.33 0.21 3.62
N PHE A 78 11.96 1.33 4.00
CA PHE A 78 11.53 2.11 5.18
C PHE A 78 11.02 3.51 4.90
N ILE A 79 11.46 4.15 3.82
CA ILE A 79 11.07 5.53 3.53
C ILE A 79 10.06 5.51 2.39
N GLU A 80 8.79 5.73 2.72
CA GLU A 80 7.71 5.88 1.75
C GLU A 80 7.68 7.31 1.19
N MET A 81 7.64 7.43 -0.13
CA MET A 81 7.51 8.68 -0.86
C MET A 81 6.36 8.59 -1.87
N TYR A 82 5.51 9.60 -1.89
CA TYR A 82 4.36 9.67 -2.78
C TYR A 82 4.69 10.67 -3.87
N LEU A 83 4.77 10.19 -5.11
CA LEU A 83 5.25 10.97 -6.25
C LEU A 83 4.20 11.02 -7.35
N GLN A 84 4.22 12.11 -8.09
CA GLN A 84 3.46 12.29 -9.34
C GLN A 84 4.40 12.62 -10.52
N PRO A 85 3.91 12.53 -11.76
CA PRO A 85 4.70 12.91 -12.94
C PRO A 85 5.24 14.34 -12.85
N GLY A 86 6.55 14.49 -13.07
CA GLY A 86 7.26 15.77 -13.07
C GLY A 86 7.77 16.25 -11.71
N ASP A 87 7.55 15.49 -10.64
CA ASP A 87 8.14 15.78 -9.34
C ASP A 87 9.67 15.72 -9.35
N SER A 88 10.29 16.48 -8.46
CA SER A 88 11.69 16.33 -8.09
C SER A 88 11.72 16.08 -6.59
N ILE A 89 12.37 15.01 -6.15
CA ILE A 89 12.57 14.73 -4.73
C ILE A 89 14.04 14.37 -4.46
N HIS A 90 14.61 14.97 -3.44
CA HIS A 90 15.91 14.65 -2.88
C HIS A 90 15.73 14.24 -1.43
N VAL A 91 16.26 13.08 -1.07
CA VAL A 91 16.14 12.49 0.26
C VAL A 91 17.51 12.41 0.90
N LYS A 92 17.70 13.08 2.02
CA LYS A 92 18.88 12.90 2.85
C LYS A 92 18.53 12.02 4.03
N LEU A 93 19.19 10.88 4.17
CA LEU A 93 18.83 9.81 5.10
C LEU A 93 20.01 9.42 5.98
N THR A 94 19.82 9.45 7.28
CA THR A 94 20.83 9.02 8.27
C THR A 94 20.35 7.75 8.95
N TYR A 95 21.21 6.73 9.02
CA TYR A 95 20.97 5.49 9.74
C TYR A 95 21.79 5.39 11.03
N ASP A 96 21.17 4.77 12.05
CA ASP A 96 21.84 4.19 13.22
C ASP A 96 21.75 2.65 13.09
N GLY A 97 22.81 2.08 12.51
CA GLY A 97 22.90 0.65 12.23
C GLY A 97 21.80 0.19 11.27
N LYS A 98 20.82 -0.59 11.78
CA LYS A 98 19.73 -1.16 10.96
C LYS A 98 18.48 -0.27 10.88
N ARG A 99 18.41 0.83 11.63
CA ARG A 99 17.24 1.72 11.69
C ARG A 99 17.62 3.09 11.12
N TYR A 100 16.70 3.72 10.41
CA TYR A 100 16.92 5.14 10.09
C TYR A 100 16.63 6.00 11.33
N GLU A 101 17.46 7.01 11.52
CA GLU A 101 17.39 7.99 12.60
C GLU A 101 16.66 9.27 12.13
N SER A 102 17.06 9.82 10.98
CA SER A 102 16.49 11.05 10.44
C SER A 102 16.37 11.01 8.93
N VAL A 103 15.39 11.75 8.41
CA VAL A 103 15.19 11.96 6.98
C VAL A 103 14.84 13.43 6.72
N GLU A 104 15.43 13.99 5.67
CA GLU A 104 15.13 15.34 5.19
C GLU A 104 14.74 15.25 3.71
N PHE A 105 13.68 15.96 3.34
CA PHE A 105 13.19 16.02 1.97
C PHE A 105 13.39 17.41 1.39
N SER A 106 13.83 17.49 0.14
CA SER A 106 13.87 18.73 -0.65
C SER A 106 13.49 18.49 -2.11
N GLY A 107 13.12 19.53 -2.84
CA GLY A 107 12.68 19.42 -4.24
C GLY A 107 11.36 20.15 -4.49
N THR A 108 10.46 19.52 -5.26
CA THR A 108 9.14 20.07 -5.57
C THR A 108 8.35 20.29 -4.26
N PRO A 109 7.82 21.49 -3.99
CA PRO A 109 7.15 21.79 -2.72
C PRO A 109 6.02 20.82 -2.36
N ALA A 110 5.19 20.42 -3.34
CA ALA A 110 4.12 19.45 -3.13
C ALA A 110 4.64 18.06 -2.73
N ALA A 111 5.66 17.54 -3.43
CA ALA A 111 6.29 16.26 -3.11
C ALA A 111 6.94 16.28 -1.72
N VAL A 112 7.63 17.38 -1.37
CA VAL A 112 8.20 17.57 -0.03
C VAL A 112 7.12 17.60 1.05
N ALA A 113 6.03 18.33 0.82
CA ALA A 113 4.92 18.42 1.77
C ALA A 113 4.32 17.05 2.10
N ILE A 114 3.97 16.25 1.08
CA ILE A 114 3.41 14.92 1.32
C ILE A 114 4.43 13.96 1.94
N CYS A 115 5.66 13.89 1.42
CA CYS A 115 6.67 12.97 1.95
C CYS A 115 7.04 13.30 3.41
N SER A 116 7.07 14.59 3.76
CA SER A 116 7.28 15.02 5.15
C SER A 116 6.10 14.64 6.05
N ALA A 117 4.85 14.78 5.58
CA ALA A 117 3.66 14.36 6.32
C ALA A 117 3.63 12.83 6.52
N ILE A 118 3.99 12.06 5.48
CA ILE A 118 4.11 10.60 5.55
C ILE A 118 5.17 10.20 6.58
N ASN A 119 6.35 10.83 6.56
CA ASN A 119 7.37 10.54 7.56
C ASN A 119 6.94 10.92 8.99
N LYS A 120 6.27 12.07 9.16
CA LYS A 120 5.69 12.47 10.45
C LYS A 120 4.71 11.41 10.99
N LYS A 121 3.87 10.83 10.13
CA LYS A 121 2.97 9.71 10.47
C LYS A 121 3.75 8.49 10.95
N GLU A 122 4.81 8.10 10.23
CA GLU A 122 5.64 6.94 10.58
C GLU A 122 6.42 7.15 11.90
N MET A 123 6.89 8.37 12.16
CA MET A 123 7.52 8.71 13.43
C MET A 123 6.55 8.58 14.59
N LEU A 124 5.31 9.06 14.43
CA LEU A 124 4.28 8.92 15.44
C LEU A 124 3.99 7.44 15.78
N GLN A 125 3.86 6.59 14.76
CA GLN A 125 3.71 5.15 14.95
C GLN A 125 4.88 4.55 15.75
N ARG A 126 6.12 4.95 15.44
CA ARG A 126 7.33 4.47 16.15
C ARG A 126 7.37 4.93 17.60
N GLU A 127 7.08 6.19 17.87
CA GLU A 127 7.02 6.76 19.22
C GLU A 127 6.02 5.99 20.09
N ARG A 128 4.86 5.66 19.51
CA ARG A 128 3.80 4.88 20.16
C ARG A 128 4.07 3.38 20.18
N ARG A 129 5.11 2.91 19.48
CA ARG A 129 5.43 1.48 19.25
C ARG A 129 4.25 0.72 18.64
N TYR A 130 3.46 1.42 17.84
CA TYR A 130 2.36 0.83 17.09
C TYR A 130 2.91 -0.15 16.05
N LYS A 131 2.24 -1.29 15.89
CA LYS A 131 2.63 -2.33 14.94
C LYS A 131 1.59 -2.39 13.84
N THR A 132 2.02 -2.24 12.61
CA THR A 132 1.16 -2.38 11.43
C THR A 132 1.06 -3.81 10.91
N ASN A 133 1.96 -4.71 11.34
CA ASN A 133 2.06 -6.09 10.86
C ASN A 133 1.40 -7.08 11.84
N ILE A 134 0.33 -7.77 11.40
CA ILE A 134 -0.44 -8.74 12.21
C ILE A 134 0.42 -9.88 12.77
N PRO A 135 1.21 -10.62 11.98
CA PRO A 135 2.15 -11.60 12.51
C PRO A 135 3.02 -11.08 13.66
N ALA A 136 3.56 -9.85 13.55
CA ALA A 136 4.37 -9.26 14.61
C ALA A 136 3.56 -9.00 15.90
N MET A 137 2.29 -8.62 15.76
CA MET A 137 1.37 -8.43 16.89
C MET A 137 1.02 -9.74 17.59
N LEU A 138 0.78 -10.81 16.81
CA LEU A 138 0.50 -12.15 17.32
C LEU A 138 1.67 -12.69 18.14
N VAL A 139 2.88 -12.68 17.59
CA VAL A 139 4.06 -13.21 18.32
C VAL A 139 4.43 -12.38 19.56
N THR A 140 4.07 -11.09 19.56
CA THR A 140 4.27 -10.21 20.73
C THR A 140 3.10 -10.21 21.70
N GLN A 141 2.08 -11.06 21.45
CA GLN A 141 0.88 -11.21 22.28
C GLN A 141 0.19 -9.86 22.59
N THR A 142 0.10 -9.00 21.57
CA THR A 142 -0.53 -7.69 21.72
C THR A 142 -2.01 -7.88 22.06
N ASP A 143 -2.50 -7.26 23.14
CA ASP A 143 -3.90 -7.36 23.54
C ASP A 143 -4.84 -6.75 22.47
N ALA A 144 -5.83 -7.52 22.04
CA ALA A 144 -6.69 -7.16 20.91
C ALA A 144 -7.58 -5.94 21.18
N LYS A 145 -8.12 -5.80 22.40
CA LYS A 145 -8.97 -4.65 22.77
C LYS A 145 -8.16 -3.36 22.89
N LYS A 146 -6.97 -3.43 23.51
CA LYS A 146 -6.04 -2.30 23.55
C LYS A 146 -5.56 -1.91 22.16
N PHE A 147 -5.27 -2.90 21.32
CA PHE A 147 -4.85 -2.64 19.94
C PHE A 147 -5.96 -2.04 19.09
N HIS A 148 -7.21 -2.46 19.28
CA HIS A 148 -8.36 -1.85 18.63
C HIS A 148 -8.45 -0.35 18.96
N ALA A 149 -8.44 0.01 20.24
CA ALA A 149 -8.47 1.41 20.68
C ALA A 149 -7.28 2.23 20.14
N ALA A 150 -6.08 1.63 20.15
CA ALA A 150 -4.90 2.26 19.56
C ALA A 150 -5.05 2.48 18.05
N THR A 151 -5.58 1.50 17.31
CA THR A 151 -5.78 1.60 15.86
C THR A 151 -6.81 2.67 15.50
N VAL A 152 -7.91 2.79 16.25
CA VAL A 152 -8.88 3.88 16.08
C VAL A 152 -8.21 5.26 16.25
N GLN A 153 -7.28 5.38 17.21
CA GLN A 153 -6.54 6.61 17.42
C GLN A 153 -5.52 6.88 16.30
N GLU A 154 -4.79 5.85 15.85
CA GLU A 154 -3.84 5.98 14.72
C GLU A 154 -4.56 6.44 13.44
N VAL A 155 -5.72 5.87 13.11
CA VAL A 155 -6.51 6.31 11.94
C VAL A 155 -6.79 7.81 12.03
N LYS A 156 -7.34 8.27 13.16
CA LYS A 156 -7.68 9.70 13.33
C LYS A 156 -6.47 10.62 13.22
N ASP A 157 -5.35 10.24 13.84
CA ASP A 157 -4.16 11.08 13.87
C ASP A 157 -3.43 11.09 12.53
N GLU A 158 -3.31 9.94 11.85
CA GLU A 158 -2.66 9.84 10.55
C GLU A 158 -3.48 10.56 9.46
N GLU A 159 -4.80 10.37 9.43
CA GLU A 159 -5.68 11.11 8.51
C GLU A 159 -5.58 12.62 8.72
N LYS A 160 -5.49 13.05 9.99
CA LYS A 160 -5.29 14.47 10.33
C LYS A 160 -3.95 14.99 9.79
N ILE A 161 -2.85 14.26 10.00
CA ILE A 161 -1.51 14.63 9.51
C ILE A 161 -1.52 14.80 7.99
N ILE A 162 -2.12 13.87 7.24
CA ILE A 162 -2.19 13.97 5.78
C ILE A 162 -3.12 15.11 5.33
N SER A 163 -4.20 15.36 6.08
CA SER A 163 -5.13 16.46 5.77
C SER A 163 -4.51 17.85 5.97
N GLU A 164 -3.49 18.00 6.83
CA GLU A 164 -2.76 19.27 7.02
C GLU A 164 -2.06 19.76 5.73
N VAL A 165 -1.73 18.85 4.82
CA VAL A 165 -1.04 19.17 3.55
C VAL A 165 -1.92 19.05 2.32
N LYS A 166 -3.23 18.76 2.50
CA LYS A 166 -4.17 18.48 1.40
C LYS A 166 -4.22 19.57 0.33
N ASP A 167 -4.24 20.84 0.73
CA ASP A 167 -4.34 21.97 -0.19
C ASP A 167 -3.01 22.29 -0.93
N GLN A 168 -1.93 21.58 -0.58
CA GLN A 168 -0.60 21.78 -1.16
C GLN A 168 -0.25 20.73 -2.22
N ILE A 169 -1.09 19.71 -2.41
CA ILE A 169 -0.77 18.51 -3.20
C ILE A 169 -1.90 18.17 -4.19
N ASP A 170 -1.58 17.40 -5.23
CA ASP A 170 -2.60 16.91 -6.18
C ASP A 170 -3.61 16.01 -5.43
N PRO A 171 -4.91 16.16 -5.69
CA PRO A 171 -5.94 15.32 -5.06
C PRO A 171 -5.71 13.82 -5.21
N ARG A 172 -5.09 13.36 -6.31
CA ARG A 172 -4.74 11.94 -6.51
C ARG A 172 -3.67 11.48 -5.54
N VAL A 173 -2.66 12.31 -5.27
CA VAL A 173 -1.62 12.02 -4.27
C VAL A 173 -2.22 11.95 -2.88
N TYR A 174 -3.10 12.89 -2.53
CA TYR A 174 -3.85 12.86 -1.27
C TYR A 174 -4.68 11.57 -1.13
N ASN A 175 -5.43 11.20 -2.17
CA ASN A 175 -6.25 9.99 -2.15
C ASN A 175 -5.41 8.72 -2.01
N MET A 176 -4.26 8.64 -2.70
CA MET A 176 -3.36 7.50 -2.60
C MET A 176 -2.77 7.35 -1.18
N ALA A 177 -2.40 8.46 -0.53
CA ALA A 177 -1.91 8.46 0.85
C ALA A 177 -2.99 8.05 1.86
N MET A 178 -4.22 8.55 1.71
CA MET A 178 -5.34 8.15 2.56
C MET A 178 -5.72 6.68 2.33
N ALA A 179 -5.71 6.20 1.09
CA ALA A 179 -5.96 4.81 0.76
C ALA A 179 -4.93 3.86 1.40
N GLN A 180 -3.66 4.26 1.49
CA GLN A 180 -2.63 3.49 2.22
C GLN A 180 -2.97 3.36 3.72
N ILE A 181 -3.32 4.48 4.36
CA ILE A 181 -3.69 4.51 5.78
C ILE A 181 -4.88 3.60 6.04
N GLU A 182 -5.95 3.80 5.27
CA GLU A 182 -7.18 3.01 5.39
C GLU A 182 -6.91 1.52 5.13
N GLY A 183 -6.19 1.20 4.05
CA GLY A 183 -5.86 -0.16 3.68
C GLY A 183 -5.07 -0.90 4.76
N THR A 184 -4.17 -0.20 5.45
CA THR A 184 -3.35 -0.78 6.53
C THR A 184 -4.14 -0.89 7.83
N LEU A 185 -4.63 0.26 8.32
CA LEU A 185 -5.16 0.37 9.67
C LEU A 185 -6.57 -0.21 9.79
N LEU A 186 -7.43 -0.04 8.80
CA LEU A 186 -8.78 -0.63 8.85
C LEU A 186 -8.73 -2.14 8.69
N THR A 187 -7.78 -2.67 7.90
CA THR A 187 -7.50 -4.12 7.88
C THR A 187 -7.13 -4.61 9.27
N ASN A 188 -6.20 -3.94 9.95
CA ASN A 188 -5.80 -4.29 11.31
C ASN A 188 -6.98 -4.24 12.29
N LEU A 189 -7.81 -3.20 12.19
CA LEU A 189 -8.98 -2.98 13.04
C LEU A 189 -9.99 -4.14 12.99
N ILE A 190 -10.27 -4.64 11.78
CA ILE A 190 -11.30 -5.67 11.55
C ILE A 190 -10.79 -7.11 11.56
N THR A 191 -9.50 -7.34 11.32
CA THR A 191 -8.96 -8.72 11.21
C THR A 191 -8.19 -9.17 12.44
N TYR A 192 -7.55 -8.25 13.18
CA TYR A 192 -6.68 -8.63 14.30
C TYR A 192 -7.42 -9.39 15.42
N PRO A 193 -8.65 -9.03 15.83
CA PRO A 193 -9.37 -9.78 16.86
C PRO A 193 -9.56 -11.26 16.51
N TYR A 194 -9.87 -11.56 15.25
CA TYR A 194 -10.04 -12.93 14.76
C TYR A 194 -8.70 -13.67 14.67
N ALA A 195 -7.68 -13.01 14.14
CA ALA A 195 -6.33 -13.57 14.08
C ALA A 195 -5.79 -13.91 15.49
N SER A 196 -6.01 -13.02 16.45
CA SER A 196 -5.62 -13.23 17.85
C SER A 196 -6.40 -14.37 18.51
N ALA A 197 -7.72 -14.43 18.30
CA ALA A 197 -8.56 -15.50 18.84
C ALA A 197 -8.11 -16.88 18.33
N ASP A 198 -7.89 -17.02 17.02
CA ASP A 198 -7.45 -18.28 16.42
C ASP A 198 -6.01 -18.64 16.83
N PHE A 199 -5.06 -17.71 16.71
CA PHE A 199 -3.64 -17.99 16.97
C PHE A 199 -3.40 -18.31 18.45
N HIS A 200 -4.02 -17.57 19.37
CA HIS A 200 -3.85 -17.76 20.81
C HIS A 200 -4.85 -18.76 21.42
N LYS A 201 -5.74 -19.36 20.61
CA LYS A 201 -6.79 -20.30 21.05
C LYS A 201 -7.65 -19.73 22.18
N LYS A 202 -8.05 -18.46 22.04
CA LYS A 202 -8.94 -17.74 22.96
C LYS A 202 -10.34 -17.64 22.36
N LYS A 203 -11.33 -17.36 23.19
CA LYS A 203 -12.67 -17.01 22.73
C LYS A 203 -12.64 -15.69 21.96
N LEU A 204 -13.45 -15.58 20.91
CA LEU A 204 -13.48 -14.39 20.06
C LEU A 204 -13.99 -13.18 20.84
N GLU A 205 -14.97 -13.38 21.72
CA GLU A 205 -15.58 -12.32 22.55
C GLU A 205 -14.58 -11.65 23.49
N ASP A 206 -13.53 -12.39 23.89
CA ASP A 206 -12.43 -11.85 24.70
C ASP A 206 -11.52 -10.92 23.88
N CYS A 207 -11.55 -11.04 22.54
CA CYS A 207 -10.73 -10.27 21.61
C CYS A 207 -11.47 -9.09 20.95
N LEU A 208 -12.81 -9.13 20.87
CA LEU A 208 -13.63 -8.07 20.27
C LEU A 208 -13.78 -6.87 21.21
N ALA A 209 -13.46 -5.66 20.74
CA ALA A 209 -13.80 -4.42 21.44
C ALA A 209 -15.32 -4.18 21.44
N GLU A 210 -15.82 -3.38 22.37
CA GLU A 210 -17.27 -3.09 22.50
C GLU A 210 -17.85 -2.42 21.25
N ASP A 211 -17.07 -1.54 20.62
CA ASP A 211 -17.41 -0.79 19.43
C ASP A 211 -17.02 -1.50 18.12
N TYR A 212 -16.53 -2.75 18.19
CA TYR A 212 -16.03 -3.47 17.02
C TYR A 212 -17.01 -3.51 15.85
N TRP A 213 -18.29 -3.79 16.11
CA TRP A 213 -19.32 -3.93 15.07
C TRP A 213 -19.78 -2.59 14.47
N THR A 214 -19.50 -1.49 15.16
CA THR A 214 -19.86 -0.13 14.73
C THR A 214 -18.66 0.67 14.23
N ALA A 215 -17.45 0.09 14.29
CA ALA A 215 -16.20 0.79 14.04
C ALA A 215 -16.07 1.37 12.62
N LEU A 216 -16.82 0.83 11.65
CA LEU A 216 -16.79 1.25 10.25
C LEU A 216 -18.14 1.77 9.73
N ASP A 217 -19.08 2.15 10.60
CA ASP A 217 -20.44 2.52 10.18
C ASP A 217 -20.49 3.78 9.31
N ASP A 218 -19.60 4.73 9.59
CA ASP A 218 -19.47 5.97 8.83
C ASP A 218 -18.44 5.87 7.69
N TYR A 219 -17.79 4.71 7.53
CA TYR A 219 -16.73 4.54 6.55
C TYR A 219 -17.29 4.40 5.13
N LYS A 220 -16.74 5.17 4.19
CA LYS A 220 -17.09 5.13 2.77
C LYS A 220 -15.90 4.66 1.95
N LEU A 221 -16.12 3.60 1.19
CA LEU A 221 -15.10 3.07 0.28
C LEU A 221 -14.72 4.09 -0.79
N ARG A 222 -13.42 4.13 -1.09
CA ARG A 222 -12.82 4.95 -2.14
C ARG A 222 -13.01 4.28 -3.50
N THR A 223 -13.49 5.04 -4.46
CA THR A 223 -13.81 4.56 -5.81
C THR A 223 -12.98 5.24 -6.89
N ASP A 224 -12.17 6.24 -6.52
CA ASP A 224 -11.31 6.97 -7.42
C ASP A 224 -10.10 6.13 -7.86
N GLU A 225 -9.55 6.48 -9.02
CA GLU A 225 -8.50 5.69 -9.67
C GLU A 225 -7.21 5.62 -8.84
N ALA A 226 -6.83 6.71 -8.16
CA ALA A 226 -5.60 6.75 -7.36
C ALA A 226 -5.69 5.83 -6.12
N SER A 227 -6.83 5.84 -5.42
CA SER A 227 -7.07 4.91 -4.31
C SER A 227 -7.12 3.46 -4.78
N LEU A 228 -7.72 3.19 -5.94
CA LEU A 228 -7.77 1.84 -6.51
C LEU A 228 -6.45 1.43 -7.18
N ARG A 229 -5.47 2.32 -7.30
CA ARG A 229 -4.10 1.99 -7.70
C ARG A 229 -3.29 1.46 -6.51
N ASN A 230 -3.59 1.92 -5.30
CA ASN A 230 -2.89 1.54 -4.08
C ASN A 230 -3.12 0.05 -3.75
N ARG A 231 -2.02 -0.72 -3.76
CA ARG A 231 -2.06 -2.18 -3.57
C ARG A 231 -2.57 -2.58 -2.18
N VAL A 232 -2.22 -1.82 -1.15
CA VAL A 232 -2.64 -2.08 0.23
C VAL A 232 -4.14 -1.85 0.39
N TYR A 233 -4.67 -0.78 -0.20
CA TYR A 233 -6.09 -0.49 -0.22
C TYR A 233 -6.89 -1.54 -0.97
N MET A 234 -6.43 -1.96 -2.15
CA MET A 234 -7.11 -3.03 -2.87
C MET A 234 -7.12 -4.34 -2.08
N ALA A 235 -6.03 -4.67 -1.37
CA ALA A 235 -5.96 -5.83 -0.50
C ALA A 235 -6.97 -5.76 0.66
N PHE A 236 -7.28 -4.57 1.17
CA PHE A 236 -8.29 -4.32 2.20
C PHE A 236 -9.73 -4.60 1.76
N LEU A 237 -10.04 -4.55 0.45
CA LEU A 237 -11.41 -4.80 -0.04
C LEU A 237 -11.93 -6.19 0.35
N LEU A 238 -11.08 -7.22 0.33
CA LEU A 238 -11.51 -8.57 0.72
C LEU A 238 -11.88 -8.68 2.22
N PRO A 239 -11.02 -8.30 3.19
CA PRO A 239 -11.38 -8.32 4.60
C PRO A 239 -12.51 -7.35 4.95
N TYR A 240 -12.64 -6.20 4.25
CA TYR A 240 -13.80 -5.31 4.42
C TYR A 240 -15.11 -6.02 4.08
N LYS A 241 -15.18 -6.70 2.92
CA LYS A 241 -16.36 -7.48 2.55
C LYS A 241 -16.69 -8.51 3.62
N ASP A 242 -15.70 -9.27 4.09
CA ASP A 242 -15.93 -10.30 5.10
C ASP A 242 -16.36 -9.70 6.44
N TYR A 243 -15.81 -8.55 6.84
CA TYR A 243 -16.28 -7.80 8.01
C TYR A 243 -17.76 -7.43 7.89
N MET A 244 -18.17 -6.88 6.74
CA MET A 244 -19.57 -6.50 6.51
C MET A 244 -20.50 -7.72 6.53
N ARG A 245 -20.07 -8.86 5.98
CA ARG A 245 -20.82 -10.12 6.05
C ARG A 245 -20.94 -10.66 7.47
N ARG A 246 -19.85 -10.58 8.26
CA ARG A 246 -19.87 -10.95 9.69
C ARG A 246 -20.80 -10.05 10.49
N LYS A 247 -20.77 -8.75 10.23
CA LYS A 247 -21.67 -7.78 10.86
C LYS A 247 -23.13 -8.10 10.54
N GLU A 248 -23.45 -8.34 9.27
CA GLU A 248 -24.80 -8.73 8.84
C GLU A 248 -25.30 -10.01 9.53
N ALA A 249 -24.43 -11.01 9.71
CA ALA A 249 -24.77 -12.24 10.43
C ALA A 249 -24.97 -11.99 11.93
N HIS A 250 -24.06 -11.22 12.55
CA HIS A 250 -24.15 -10.82 13.96
C HIS A 250 -25.46 -10.10 14.26
N ASP A 251 -25.84 -9.13 13.42
CA ASP A 251 -27.09 -8.36 13.57
C ASP A 251 -28.35 -9.24 13.44
N GLN A 252 -28.22 -10.40 12.78
CA GLN A 252 -29.27 -11.42 12.68
C GLN A 252 -29.19 -12.50 13.78
N GLY A 253 -28.23 -12.40 14.72
CA GLY A 253 -27.98 -13.42 15.75
C GLY A 253 -27.48 -14.76 15.17
N LYS A 254 -26.74 -14.71 14.05
CA LYS A 254 -26.20 -15.88 13.35
C LYS A 254 -24.67 -15.86 13.34
N ASP A 255 -24.09 -17.04 13.26
CA ASP A 255 -22.65 -17.20 13.01
C ASP A 255 -22.36 -17.10 11.50
N TYR A 256 -21.40 -16.26 11.14
CA TYR A 256 -20.90 -16.21 9.77
C TYR A 256 -19.83 -17.29 9.55
N GLN A 257 -20.03 -18.10 8.52
CA GLN A 257 -19.04 -19.07 8.05
C GLN A 257 -18.37 -18.53 6.78
N PRO A 258 -17.04 -18.33 6.77
CA PRO A 258 -16.32 -17.92 5.57
C PRO A 258 -16.49 -18.92 4.43
N LEU A 259 -16.60 -18.41 3.20
CA LEU A 259 -16.66 -19.22 1.99
C LEU A 259 -15.32 -19.93 1.75
N THR A 260 -15.33 -21.23 1.52
CA THR A 260 -14.12 -22.04 1.38
C THR A 260 -13.70 -22.27 -0.07
N SER A 261 -14.63 -22.22 -1.03
CA SER A 261 -14.30 -22.36 -2.44
C SER A 261 -14.01 -21.01 -3.11
N LEU A 262 -13.03 -21.01 -4.01
CA LEU A 262 -12.66 -19.81 -4.76
C LEU A 262 -13.81 -19.33 -5.66
N GLU A 263 -14.60 -20.24 -6.23
CA GLU A 263 -15.75 -19.89 -7.06
C GLU A 263 -16.86 -19.20 -6.28
N GLU A 264 -17.12 -19.62 -5.04
CA GLU A 264 -18.11 -18.95 -4.18
C GLU A 264 -17.59 -17.59 -3.72
N GLN A 265 -16.32 -17.49 -3.32
CA GLN A 265 -15.69 -16.21 -2.98
C GLN A 265 -15.76 -15.24 -4.17
N TYR A 266 -15.45 -15.70 -5.38
CA TYR A 266 -15.53 -14.91 -6.60
C TYR A 266 -16.95 -14.40 -6.86
N LYS A 267 -17.96 -15.27 -6.74
CA LYS A 267 -19.37 -14.87 -6.90
C LYS A 267 -19.80 -13.86 -5.83
N ASP A 268 -19.40 -14.05 -4.58
CA ASP A 268 -19.74 -13.14 -3.48
C ASP A 268 -19.08 -11.76 -3.68
N VAL A 269 -17.79 -11.71 -4.06
CA VAL A 269 -17.11 -10.46 -4.41
C VAL A 269 -17.82 -9.75 -5.57
N ALA A 270 -18.15 -10.49 -6.63
CA ALA A 270 -18.88 -9.94 -7.77
C ALA A 270 -20.30 -9.45 -7.40
N ALA A 271 -20.96 -10.09 -6.43
CA ALA A 271 -22.28 -9.68 -5.99
C ALA A 271 -22.22 -8.46 -5.05
N PHE A 272 -21.25 -8.42 -4.14
CA PHE A 272 -21.09 -7.41 -3.09
C PHE A 272 -20.67 -6.06 -3.65
N TYR A 273 -19.62 -6.02 -4.48
CA TYR A 273 -19.13 -4.77 -5.06
C TYR A 273 -19.78 -4.44 -6.40
N LYS A 274 -19.73 -3.16 -6.78
CA LYS A 274 -20.16 -2.63 -8.08
C LYS A 274 -19.11 -1.71 -8.67
N GLY A 275 -19.14 -1.52 -9.99
CA GLY A 275 -18.30 -0.54 -10.67
C GLY A 275 -16.80 -0.82 -10.51
N SER A 276 -16.02 0.22 -10.22
CA SER A 276 -14.55 0.12 -10.12
C SER A 276 -14.08 -0.69 -8.92
N LEU A 277 -14.85 -0.70 -7.81
CA LEU A 277 -14.57 -1.54 -6.64
C LEU A 277 -14.69 -3.04 -6.98
N GLN A 278 -15.67 -3.39 -7.81
CA GLN A 278 -15.87 -4.78 -8.25
C GLN A 278 -14.68 -5.25 -9.10
N ASP A 279 -14.20 -4.39 -10.00
CA ASP A 279 -13.04 -4.66 -10.83
C ASP A 279 -11.79 -4.90 -9.95
N ALA A 280 -11.48 -3.96 -9.05
CA ALA A 280 -10.31 -4.04 -8.18
C ALA A 280 -10.36 -5.23 -7.21
N ALA A 281 -11.49 -5.48 -6.56
CA ALA A 281 -11.62 -6.58 -5.61
C ALA A 281 -11.51 -7.97 -6.29
N LEU A 282 -12.10 -8.13 -7.47
CA LEU A 282 -11.96 -9.37 -8.25
C LEU A 282 -10.54 -9.57 -8.75
N PHE A 283 -9.88 -8.49 -9.21
CA PHE A 283 -8.47 -8.53 -9.57
C PHE A 283 -7.61 -9.04 -8.40
N VAL A 284 -7.76 -8.47 -7.20
CA VAL A 284 -6.99 -8.87 -6.02
C VAL A 284 -7.28 -10.32 -5.62
N LEU A 285 -8.55 -10.74 -5.60
CA LEU A 285 -8.92 -12.11 -5.28
C LEU A 285 -8.19 -13.11 -6.20
N LEU A 286 -8.22 -12.84 -7.51
CA LEU A 286 -7.58 -13.70 -8.51
C LEU A 286 -6.06 -13.66 -8.41
N TYR A 287 -5.47 -12.47 -8.27
CA TYR A 287 -4.03 -12.31 -8.08
C TYR A 287 -3.54 -13.11 -6.88
N ASN A 288 -4.17 -12.95 -5.70
CA ASN A 288 -3.81 -13.66 -4.48
C ASN A 288 -3.96 -15.19 -4.62
N SER A 289 -4.97 -15.64 -5.37
CA SER A 289 -5.20 -17.07 -5.62
C SER A 289 -4.08 -17.66 -6.49
N ILE A 290 -3.59 -16.91 -7.48
CA ILE A 290 -2.47 -17.29 -8.34
C ILE A 290 -1.19 -17.39 -7.51
N THR A 291 -0.85 -16.33 -6.76
CA THR A 291 0.39 -16.28 -5.98
C THR A 291 0.42 -17.26 -4.81
N SER A 292 -0.74 -17.77 -4.39
CA SER A 292 -0.85 -18.80 -3.35
C SER A 292 -0.85 -20.23 -3.89
N ASN A 293 -0.56 -20.44 -5.18
CA ASN A 293 -0.62 -21.74 -5.86
C ASN A 293 -1.98 -22.44 -5.71
N GLY A 294 -3.08 -21.70 -5.85
CA GLY A 294 -4.43 -22.28 -5.86
C GLY A 294 -4.67 -23.19 -7.07
N ASP A 295 -5.86 -23.80 -7.15
CA ASP A 295 -6.22 -24.67 -8.29
C ASP A 295 -6.20 -23.89 -9.61
N PHE A 296 -5.17 -24.16 -10.42
CA PHE A 296 -4.93 -23.45 -11.67
C PHE A 296 -6.09 -23.56 -12.67
N ASN A 297 -6.79 -24.70 -12.72
CA ASN A 297 -7.91 -24.87 -13.65
C ASN A 297 -9.10 -23.99 -13.26
N VAL A 298 -9.37 -23.90 -11.95
CA VAL A 298 -10.40 -23.01 -11.42
C VAL A 298 -10.01 -21.55 -11.65
N ILE A 299 -8.78 -21.19 -11.32
CA ILE A 299 -8.25 -19.84 -11.48
C ILE A 299 -8.32 -19.41 -12.95
N GLU A 300 -7.83 -20.20 -13.89
CA GLU A 300 -7.83 -19.86 -15.33
C GLU A 300 -9.25 -19.60 -15.84
N LYS A 301 -10.21 -20.44 -15.42
CA LYS A 301 -11.63 -20.25 -15.75
C LYS A 301 -12.17 -18.92 -15.20
N LEU A 302 -11.88 -18.59 -13.95
CA LEU A 302 -12.35 -17.37 -13.32
C LEU A 302 -11.67 -16.12 -13.88
N VAL A 303 -10.37 -16.18 -14.19
CA VAL A 303 -9.65 -15.10 -14.87
C VAL A 303 -10.29 -14.81 -16.23
N LYS A 304 -10.60 -15.84 -17.03
CA LYS A 304 -11.31 -15.66 -18.32
C LYS A 304 -12.69 -15.01 -18.14
N ASP A 305 -13.44 -15.43 -17.12
CA ASP A 305 -14.75 -14.83 -16.81
C ASP A 305 -14.61 -13.36 -16.40
N TYR A 306 -13.67 -13.05 -15.51
CA TYR A 306 -13.37 -11.71 -15.02
C TYR A 306 -12.98 -10.76 -16.15
N LEU A 307 -12.02 -11.16 -16.99
CA LEU A 307 -11.54 -10.37 -18.11
C LEU A 307 -12.65 -10.08 -19.14
N LYS A 308 -13.63 -10.97 -19.25
CA LYS A 308 -14.77 -10.79 -20.17
C LYS A 308 -15.88 -9.92 -19.60
N LYS A 309 -16.19 -10.03 -18.31
CA LYS A 309 -17.39 -9.44 -17.71
C LYS A 309 -17.15 -8.21 -16.84
N TYR A 310 -16.03 -8.18 -16.12
CA TYR A 310 -15.85 -7.26 -15.00
C TYR A 310 -14.63 -6.34 -15.18
N ASN A 311 -13.58 -6.79 -15.87
CA ASN A 311 -12.37 -6.00 -16.05
C ASN A 311 -12.61 -4.70 -16.81
N LYS A 312 -12.19 -3.58 -16.22
CA LYS A 312 -12.16 -2.25 -16.84
C LYS A 312 -10.75 -1.69 -16.91
N ASN A 313 -9.91 -2.01 -15.93
CA ASN A 313 -8.53 -1.56 -15.87
C ASN A 313 -7.60 -2.47 -16.72
N LYS A 314 -6.97 -1.88 -17.75
CA LYS A 314 -6.04 -2.59 -18.64
C LYS A 314 -4.77 -3.08 -17.93
N GLU A 315 -4.34 -2.39 -16.88
CA GLU A 315 -3.18 -2.78 -16.08
C GLU A 315 -3.43 -4.08 -15.31
N TYR A 316 -4.62 -4.25 -14.74
CA TYR A 316 -5.02 -5.50 -14.05
C TYR A 316 -4.97 -6.69 -14.99
N LYS A 317 -5.48 -6.51 -16.21
CA LYS A 317 -5.39 -7.53 -17.26
C LYS A 317 -3.95 -7.87 -17.59
N LYS A 318 -3.08 -6.87 -17.74
CA LYS A 318 -1.66 -7.08 -18.03
C LYS A 318 -0.99 -7.88 -16.91
N ILE A 319 -1.21 -7.49 -15.65
CA ILE A 319 -0.62 -8.15 -14.49
C ILE A 319 -1.10 -9.60 -14.38
N LEU A 320 -2.41 -9.86 -14.45
CA LEU A 320 -2.94 -11.22 -14.39
C LEU A 320 -2.38 -12.10 -15.51
N ASN A 321 -2.26 -11.58 -16.73
CA ASN A 321 -1.67 -12.32 -17.83
C ASN A 321 -0.19 -12.64 -17.62
N GLN A 322 0.55 -11.79 -16.89
CA GLN A 322 1.97 -12.03 -16.58
C GLN A 322 2.13 -13.07 -15.48
N VAL A 323 1.34 -13.02 -14.41
CA VAL A 323 1.45 -13.98 -13.29
C VAL A 323 0.83 -15.36 -13.59
N MET A 324 0.01 -15.47 -14.64
CA MET A 324 -0.56 -16.74 -15.11
C MET A 324 0.38 -17.55 -16.03
N GLN A 325 1.52 -16.98 -16.44
CA GLN A 325 2.52 -17.65 -17.29
C GLN A 325 3.48 -18.51 -16.48
#